data_AF-A0A8H2XDS4-F1
#
_entry.id   AF-A0A8H2XDS4-F1
#
_cell.length_a   1.000
_cell.length_b   1.000
_cell.length_c   1.000
_cell.angle_alpha   90.00
_cell.angle_beta   90.00
_cell.angle_gamma   90.00
#
_symmetry.space_group_name_H-M   'P 1'
#
loop_
_entity.id
_entity.type
_entity.pdbx_description
1 polymer ?
#
loop_
_entity_poly.entity_id
_entity_poly.type
_entity_poly.pdbx_seq_one_letter_code
_entity_poly.pdbx_strand_id
1 'polypeptide(L)'
;MIVHEGHTDRVNSVVFSPDGKSVVSGSNDDTIRTWDAHSSSPIGDPLRGHDYWVRSVSYSPLGDTIPSGSWDWTIRLWDVNTRRQLGQPIRGNHPFLSVAFSSDAKLIASGCGWSYNPDRFTVQLWDVESRAATSGPFKGHTNNVKSVRFSPDGSRLVSGSEDSTIRVWDIERGITVIEPLSGHTQGVRSIALSPDGSQIVSGSDDHTIRLWDTRSGEIVGSRFEGHTNRVYSVDFSPRGTYVVSGGLNDTVRLWDIRTGREAQSFEEISSYGHSVVFSPCGQFVACGDRKVIVRGISCDYPDSVDHVGPRIISSEMSTSQIFDCLTESGCIDLSSQMDTGQGTAMIVSGGGFGDIWKGQLHSGGKVAIKAWRTNTMQPCSYQTVKRAARELFLWSRMEHPNIHRLQGIIMFREQYLGMVSEWMENGNLHEYLRKQPGTDRYHLCIHVVSGLKYMHSRNTANVLVSSDGIARLSDFDFSIMSEVSNVVFSESSNSRTGSLRWAAPELLLAEVPKRTTQSDIYALGMVGAVQ
;
A
#
# COMPACT_ATOMS: atom_id res chain seq x y z
N MET A 1 -15.56 14.78 6.18
CA MET A 1 -14.50 15.15 7.15
C MET A 1 -14.66 14.24 8.35
N ILE A 2 -13.57 13.62 8.80
CA ILE A 2 -13.50 12.76 9.98
C ILE A 2 -12.50 13.42 10.93
N VAL A 3 -12.88 13.56 12.19
CA VAL A 3 -12.05 14.18 13.23
C VAL A 3 -11.75 13.15 14.29
N HIS A 4 -10.47 12.95 14.58
CA HIS A 4 -9.97 12.05 15.61
C HIS A 4 -9.40 12.84 16.77
N GLU A 5 -9.92 12.53 17.95
CA GLU A 5 -9.48 13.10 19.22
C GLU A 5 -8.84 12.00 20.07
N GLY A 6 -7.76 12.33 20.77
CA GLY A 6 -7.14 11.40 21.70
C GLY A 6 -5.71 11.75 22.09
N HIS A 7 -4.97 12.44 21.22
CA HIS A 7 -3.69 13.01 21.64
C HIS A 7 -3.90 14.12 22.68
N THR A 8 -3.04 14.17 23.70
CA THR A 8 -3.12 15.18 24.77
C THR A 8 -2.21 16.39 24.53
N ASP A 9 -1.37 16.32 23.51
CA ASP A 9 -0.47 17.39 23.09
C ASP A 9 -0.31 17.37 21.54
N ARG A 10 0.48 18.30 21.01
CA ARG A 10 0.75 18.51 19.59
C ARG A 10 1.16 17.22 18.86
N VAL A 11 0.42 16.90 17.80
CA VAL A 11 0.79 15.97 16.73
C VAL A 11 1.89 16.59 15.88
N ASN A 12 3.02 15.92 15.79
CA ASN A 12 4.18 16.37 15.02
C ASN A 12 4.20 15.80 13.60
N SER A 13 3.62 14.62 13.40
CA SER A 13 3.71 13.87 12.15
C SER A 13 2.47 13.01 11.97
N VAL A 14 1.89 13.04 10.77
CA VAL A 14 0.83 12.14 10.31
C VAL A 14 1.26 11.42 9.03
N VAL A 15 0.83 10.18 8.85
CA VAL A 15 1.12 9.37 7.65
C VAL A 15 -0.03 8.40 7.38
N PHE A 16 -0.43 8.21 6.13
CA PHE A 16 -1.37 7.16 5.75
C PHE A 16 -0.68 5.79 5.68
N SER A 17 -1.42 4.72 5.96
CA SER A 17 -1.00 3.38 5.55
C SER A 17 -0.95 3.27 4.02
N PRO A 18 -0.09 2.40 3.45
CA PRO A 18 0.01 2.22 2.00
C PRO A 18 -1.31 1.82 1.32
N ASP A 19 -2.20 1.14 2.05
CA ASP A 19 -3.54 0.78 1.58
C ASP A 19 -4.60 1.89 1.76
N GLY A 20 -4.23 3.02 2.36
CA GLY A 20 -5.09 4.18 2.59
C GLY A 20 -6.16 4.01 3.69
N LYS A 21 -6.23 2.85 4.35
CA LYS A 21 -7.29 2.53 5.31
C LYS A 21 -7.09 3.13 6.69
N SER A 22 -5.85 3.48 7.04
CA SER A 22 -5.52 4.02 8.36
C SER A 22 -4.57 5.20 8.28
N VAL A 23 -4.57 6.01 9.34
CA VAL A 23 -3.63 7.11 9.55
C VAL A 23 -2.89 6.86 10.85
N VAL A 24 -1.57 7.03 10.84
CA VAL A 24 -0.73 6.97 12.03
C VAL A 24 -0.27 8.38 12.39
N SER A 25 -0.26 8.70 13.67
CA SER A 25 0.23 9.98 14.18
C SER A 25 1.20 9.82 15.34
N GLY A 26 2.27 10.63 15.35
CA GLY A 26 3.20 10.79 16.47
C GLY A 26 3.06 12.16 17.12
N SER A 27 3.11 12.22 18.46
CA SER A 27 2.81 13.44 19.23
C SER A 27 3.84 13.74 20.33
N ASN A 28 3.78 14.98 20.83
CA ASN A 28 4.44 15.44 22.05
C ASN A 28 3.91 14.76 23.33
N ASP A 29 2.81 14.00 23.27
CA ASP A 29 2.34 13.19 24.40
C ASP A 29 3.05 11.83 24.54
N ASP A 30 4.20 11.69 23.86
CA ASP A 30 5.07 10.52 23.84
C ASP A 30 4.43 9.26 23.23
N THR A 31 3.24 9.38 22.63
CA THR A 31 2.52 8.26 22.03
C THR A 31 2.48 8.31 20.51
N ILE A 32 2.29 7.12 19.94
CA ILE A 32 1.87 6.95 18.54
C ILE A 32 0.46 6.38 18.54
N ARG A 33 -0.42 6.91 17.70
CA ARG A 33 -1.80 6.45 17.58
C ARG A 33 -2.11 6.06 16.13
N THR A 34 -3.03 5.12 15.98
CA THR A 34 -3.53 4.65 14.69
C THR A 34 -5.03 4.93 14.63
N TRP A 35 -5.48 5.47 13.51
CA TRP A 35 -6.84 5.94 13.30
C TRP A 35 -7.39 5.29 12.03
N ASP A 36 -8.68 4.97 12.02
CA ASP A 36 -9.34 4.54 10.81
C ASP A 36 -9.55 5.74 9.88
N ALA A 37 -9.16 5.63 8.61
CA ALA A 37 -9.23 6.76 7.67
C ALA A 37 -10.65 7.08 7.19
N HIS A 38 -11.60 6.18 7.43
CA HIS A 38 -12.95 6.21 6.85
C HIS A 38 -14.06 6.21 7.90
N SER A 39 -13.72 6.12 9.18
CA SER A 39 -14.62 6.18 10.32
C SER A 39 -13.96 6.91 11.49
N SER A 40 -14.74 7.43 12.43
CA SER A 40 -14.21 8.13 13.61
C SER A 40 -13.58 7.22 14.67
N SER A 41 -13.41 5.94 14.38
CA SER A 41 -12.96 4.94 15.35
C SER A 41 -11.42 4.94 15.48
N PRO A 42 -10.87 5.01 16.71
CA PRO A 42 -9.46 4.72 16.90
C PRO A 42 -9.20 3.24 16.64
N ILE A 43 -8.03 2.92 16.07
CA ILE A 43 -7.59 1.54 15.88
C ILE A 43 -6.72 1.18 17.09
N GLY A 44 -7.32 0.42 18.02
CA GLY A 44 -6.74 -0.09 19.27
C GLY A 44 -6.10 0.96 20.22
N ASP A 45 -5.35 0.49 21.22
CA ASP A 45 -4.68 1.36 22.20
C ASP A 45 -3.44 2.11 21.68
N PRO A 46 -3.09 3.30 22.22
CA PRO A 46 -1.89 4.03 21.84
C PRO A 46 -0.61 3.20 22.02
N LEU A 47 0.29 3.26 21.04
CA LEU A 47 1.61 2.64 21.14
C LEU A 47 2.47 3.50 22.08
N ARG A 48 2.90 2.88 23.19
CA ARG A 48 3.68 3.52 24.25
C ARG A 48 5.05 2.87 24.36
N GLY A 49 6.06 3.69 24.60
CA GLY A 49 7.41 3.21 24.87
C GLY A 49 8.48 4.28 24.69
N HIS A 50 8.21 5.31 23.89
CA HIS A 50 9.08 6.49 23.86
C HIS A 50 8.99 7.26 25.18
N ASP A 51 10.12 7.84 25.60
CA ASP A 51 10.24 8.59 26.86
C ASP A 51 10.16 10.12 26.64
N TYR A 52 10.02 10.55 25.39
CA TYR A 52 9.85 11.94 24.99
C TYR A 52 9.15 12.04 23.63
N TRP A 53 8.89 13.27 23.19
CA TRP A 53 8.14 13.64 22.00
C TRP A 53 8.48 12.81 20.77
N VAL A 54 7.44 12.20 20.19
CA VAL A 54 7.52 11.51 18.91
C VAL A 54 7.43 12.55 17.81
N ARG A 55 8.53 12.75 17.08
CA ARG A 55 8.64 13.82 16.07
C ARG A 55 8.25 13.41 14.69
N SER A 56 8.49 12.14 14.36
CA SER A 56 8.27 11.64 13.03
C SER A 56 7.85 10.18 13.10
N VAL A 57 6.83 9.86 12.33
CA VAL A 57 6.41 8.49 12.06
C VAL A 57 6.46 8.28 10.55
N SER A 58 6.69 7.04 10.13
CA SER A 58 6.54 6.61 8.74
C SER A 58 5.81 5.27 8.71
N TYR A 59 5.41 4.83 7.53
CA TYR A 59 4.89 3.50 7.30
C TYR A 59 5.88 2.70 6.45
N SER A 60 6.04 1.41 6.72
CA SER A 60 6.66 0.46 5.79
C SER A 60 5.84 0.40 4.51
N PRO A 61 6.45 0.37 3.32
CA PRO A 61 5.71 0.21 2.07
C PRO A 61 4.95 -1.13 2.01
N LEU A 62 5.33 -2.11 2.82
CA LEU A 62 4.62 -3.39 2.97
C LEU A 62 3.40 -3.32 3.91
N GLY A 63 3.23 -2.23 4.64
CA GLY A 63 2.08 -2.04 5.53
C GLY A 63 2.16 -2.80 6.87
N ASP A 64 3.32 -3.36 7.21
CA ASP A 64 3.51 -4.24 8.37
C ASP A 64 4.22 -3.58 9.56
N THR A 65 5.04 -2.56 9.31
CA THR A 65 5.88 -1.90 10.33
C THR A 65 5.73 -0.39 10.31
N ILE A 66 5.72 0.23 11.50
CA ILE A 66 5.76 1.69 11.71
C ILE A 66 7.08 2.03 12.39
N PRO A 67 8.02 2.73 11.75
CA PRO A 67 9.13 3.36 12.45
C PRO A 67 8.73 4.71 13.04
N SER A 68 9.26 5.03 14.22
CA SER A 68 9.07 6.31 14.89
C SER A 68 10.38 6.88 15.42
N GLY A 69 10.68 8.13 15.10
CA GLY A 69 11.81 8.88 15.62
C GLY A 69 11.38 9.85 16.73
N SER A 70 12.14 9.88 17.82
CA SER A 70 11.83 10.67 19.00
C SER A 70 13.02 11.49 19.53
N TRP A 71 12.70 12.46 20.36
CA TRP A 71 13.63 13.22 21.20
C TRP A 71 14.24 12.42 22.35
N ASP A 72 13.76 11.21 22.61
CA ASP A 72 14.43 10.25 23.51
C ASP A 72 15.69 9.60 22.88
N TRP A 73 16.08 10.08 21.70
CA TRP A 73 17.24 9.63 20.92
C TRP A 73 17.11 8.19 20.42
N THR A 74 15.88 7.71 20.27
CA THR A 74 15.61 6.39 19.72
C THR A 74 14.76 6.43 18.45
N ILE A 75 15.03 5.47 17.58
CA ILE A 75 14.06 5.02 16.57
C ILE A 75 13.48 3.70 17.07
N ARG A 76 12.16 3.64 17.18
CA ARG A 76 11.43 2.41 17.54
C ARG A 76 10.67 1.89 16.34
N LEU A 77 10.61 0.57 16.22
CA LEU A 77 9.86 -0.14 15.19
C LEU A 77 8.66 -0.79 15.85
N TRP A 78 7.48 -0.59 15.29
CA TRP A 78 6.23 -1.14 15.82
C TRP A 78 5.59 -2.03 14.78
N ASP A 79 5.22 -3.24 15.19
CA ASP A 79 4.45 -4.14 14.35
C ASP A 79 2.99 -3.68 14.29
N VAL A 80 2.45 -3.53 13.08
CA VAL A 80 1.11 -2.99 12.84
C VAL A 80 0.03 -3.92 13.39
N ASN A 81 0.21 -5.23 13.26
CA ASN A 81 -0.82 -6.22 13.59
C ASN A 81 -0.90 -6.51 15.08
N THR A 82 0.25 -6.76 15.70
CA THR A 82 0.41 -7.09 17.12
C THR A 82 0.48 -5.86 18.00
N ARG A 83 0.80 -4.69 17.42
CA ARG A 83 0.93 -3.40 18.12
C ARG A 83 2.02 -3.39 19.19
N ARG A 84 3.04 -4.22 19.01
CA ARG A 84 4.19 -4.33 19.91
C ARG A 84 5.41 -3.72 19.27
N GLN A 85 6.31 -3.23 20.12
CA GLN A 85 7.65 -2.85 19.67
C GLN A 85 8.38 -4.10 19.17
N LEU A 86 8.88 -4.03 17.95
CA LEU A 86 9.77 -5.02 17.38
C LEU A 86 11.17 -4.78 17.94
N GLY A 87 11.74 -5.77 18.63
CA GLY A 87 13.13 -5.79 19.10
C GLY A 87 13.56 -4.58 19.95
N GLN A 88 14.87 -4.37 20.06
CA GLN A 88 15.45 -3.24 20.80
C GLN A 88 15.40 -1.94 19.99
N PRO A 89 15.18 -0.77 20.63
CA PRO A 89 15.23 0.52 19.93
C PRO A 89 16.60 0.77 19.31
N ILE A 90 16.62 1.34 18.11
CA ILE A 90 17.84 1.86 17.50
C ILE A 90 18.21 3.13 18.26
N ARG A 91 19.39 3.16 18.86
CA ARG A 91 19.86 4.30 19.67
C ARG A 91 20.79 5.18 18.86
N GLY A 92 20.45 6.46 18.80
CA GLY A 92 21.34 7.52 18.33
C GLY A 92 22.00 8.26 19.50
N ASN A 93 22.86 9.21 19.16
CA ASN A 93 23.46 10.11 20.14
C ASN A 93 22.65 11.42 20.32
N HIS A 94 21.64 11.65 19.46
CA HIS A 94 20.87 12.89 19.35
C HIS A 94 19.40 12.59 19.02
N PRO A 95 18.49 13.58 19.21
CA PRO A 95 17.10 13.47 18.79
C PRO A 95 16.96 13.14 17.32
N PHE A 96 16.04 12.22 17.03
CA PHE A 96 15.60 11.95 15.68
C PHE A 96 14.43 12.88 15.36
N LEU A 97 14.65 13.76 14.38
CA LEU A 97 13.68 14.78 13.99
C LEU A 97 12.81 14.31 12.81
N SER A 98 13.35 13.43 11.97
CA SER A 98 12.65 12.83 10.84
C SER A 98 13.08 11.38 10.65
N VAL A 99 12.14 10.52 10.28
CA VAL A 99 12.39 9.16 9.80
C VAL A 99 11.69 8.92 8.47
N ALA A 100 12.27 8.09 7.62
CA ALA A 100 11.66 7.64 6.37
C ALA A 100 12.05 6.18 6.09
N PHE A 101 11.15 5.43 5.48
CA PHE A 101 11.38 4.06 5.04
C PHE A 101 11.83 4.03 3.58
N SER A 102 12.77 3.17 3.23
CA SER A 102 13.09 2.88 1.82
C SER A 102 11.95 2.10 1.15
N SER A 103 11.85 2.22 -0.18
CA SER A 103 10.81 1.57 -0.98
C SER A 103 10.87 0.03 -0.94
N ASP A 104 12.04 -0.54 -0.65
CA ASP A 104 12.25 -1.99 -0.50
C ASP A 104 12.03 -2.52 0.94
N ALA A 105 11.64 -1.64 1.88
CA ALA A 105 11.45 -1.95 3.29
C ALA A 105 12.68 -2.48 4.04
N LYS A 106 13.91 -2.25 3.55
CA LYS A 106 15.13 -2.71 4.23
C LYS A 106 15.84 -1.64 5.05
N LEU A 107 15.70 -0.38 4.65
CA LEU A 107 16.44 0.73 5.25
C LEU A 107 15.51 1.77 5.86
N ILE A 108 15.99 2.39 6.93
CA ILE A 108 15.41 3.59 7.50
C ILE A 108 16.43 4.70 7.38
N ALA A 109 16.02 5.83 6.83
CA ALA A 109 16.77 7.07 6.89
C ALA A 109 16.30 7.91 8.07
N SER A 110 17.23 8.55 8.75
CA SER A 110 16.93 9.47 9.85
C SER A 110 17.66 10.80 9.71
N GLY A 111 16.94 11.90 9.93
CA GLY A 111 17.53 13.22 10.14
C GLY A 111 17.65 13.51 11.63
N CYS A 112 18.82 13.95 12.07
CA CYS A 112 19.08 14.30 13.46
C CYS A 112 19.48 15.78 13.63
N GLY A 113 19.36 16.27 14.87
CA GLY A 113 19.86 17.59 15.22
C GLY A 113 19.61 17.98 16.68
N TRP A 114 20.51 18.80 17.22
CA TRP A 114 20.32 19.59 18.44
C TRP A 114 21.15 20.88 18.31
N SER A 115 20.53 22.03 18.50
CA SER A 115 21.05 23.38 18.15
C SER A 115 22.38 23.82 18.79
N TYR A 116 22.99 23.03 19.68
CA TYR A 116 24.18 23.44 20.44
C TYR A 116 25.48 22.75 20.01
N ASN A 117 25.47 21.88 18.99
CA ASN A 117 26.73 21.32 18.48
C ASN A 117 26.67 21.04 16.96
N PRO A 118 27.53 21.71 16.15
CA PRO A 118 27.45 21.70 14.70
C PRO A 118 27.93 20.42 14.01
N ASP A 119 28.67 19.54 14.70
CA ASP A 119 29.14 18.27 14.11
C ASP A 119 28.04 17.18 14.04
N ARG A 120 26.78 17.56 14.29
CA ARG A 120 25.67 16.64 14.63
C ARG A 120 24.45 16.75 13.72
N PHE A 121 24.57 17.50 12.63
CA PHE A 121 23.50 17.72 11.67
C PHE A 121 23.64 16.77 10.49
N THR A 122 23.37 15.49 10.76
CA THR A 122 23.65 14.43 9.80
C THR A 122 22.40 13.70 9.38
N VAL A 123 22.49 13.04 8.24
CA VAL A 123 21.55 11.99 7.86
C VAL A 123 22.23 10.64 8.08
N GLN A 124 21.48 9.65 8.57
CA GLN A 124 22.01 8.31 8.84
C GLN A 124 21.06 7.26 8.26
N LEU A 125 21.63 6.21 7.68
CA LEU A 125 20.90 5.02 7.25
C LEU A 125 21.07 3.91 8.28
N TRP A 126 19.97 3.20 8.53
CA TRP A 126 19.85 2.11 9.47
C TRP A 126 19.25 0.91 8.74
N ASP A 127 19.81 -0.27 8.96
CA ASP A 127 19.22 -1.51 8.48
C ASP A 127 18.14 -1.99 9.46
N VAL A 128 16.99 -2.37 8.92
CA VAL A 128 15.80 -2.70 9.71
C VAL A 128 15.99 -4.00 10.51
N GLU A 129 16.67 -4.99 9.93
CA GLU A 129 16.84 -6.31 10.52
C GLU A 129 17.92 -6.27 11.63
N SER A 130 19.12 -5.81 11.28
CA SER A 130 20.28 -5.72 12.17
C SER A 130 20.21 -4.56 13.15
N ARG A 131 19.38 -3.54 12.89
CA ARG A 131 19.22 -2.32 13.71
C ARG A 131 20.52 -1.55 13.89
N ALA A 132 21.41 -1.67 12.91
CA ALA A 132 22.72 -1.03 12.90
C ALA A 132 22.81 0.00 11.77
N ALA A 133 23.73 0.94 11.92
CA ALA A 133 24.07 1.87 10.86
C ALA A 133 24.70 1.11 9.68
N THR A 134 24.18 1.30 8.47
CA THR A 134 24.69 0.62 7.26
C THR A 134 25.88 1.33 6.63
N SER A 135 25.98 2.64 6.83
CA SER A 135 27.02 3.50 6.29
C SER A 135 27.47 4.52 7.34
N GLY A 136 28.54 5.25 7.03
CA GLY A 136 28.86 6.46 7.79
C GLY A 136 27.76 7.52 7.63
N PRO A 137 27.65 8.48 8.58
CA PRO A 137 26.67 9.54 8.49
C PRO A 137 26.95 10.43 7.29
N PHE A 138 25.89 10.81 6.57
CA PHE A 138 25.94 11.81 5.52
C PHE A 138 26.11 13.20 6.16
N LYS A 139 27.28 13.80 5.94
CA LYS A 139 27.67 15.08 6.52
C LYS A 139 27.62 16.20 5.49
N GLY A 140 27.18 17.38 5.92
CA GLY A 140 27.22 18.58 5.09
C GLY A 140 26.24 19.68 5.53
N HIS A 141 25.13 19.31 6.16
CA HIS A 141 24.23 20.29 6.75
C HIS A 141 24.89 20.99 7.95
N THR A 142 24.59 22.27 8.15
CA THR A 142 25.14 23.09 9.23
C THR A 142 24.12 23.44 10.31
N ASN A 143 22.91 22.91 10.20
CA ASN A 143 21.85 23.01 11.22
C ASN A 143 20.90 21.79 11.16
N ASN A 144 19.97 21.69 12.12
CA ASN A 144 19.06 20.57 12.32
C ASN A 144 18.44 20.05 11.01
N VAL A 145 18.58 18.76 10.73
CA VAL A 145 17.92 18.11 9.58
C VAL A 145 16.47 17.79 9.96
N LYS A 146 15.52 18.54 9.39
CA LYS A 146 14.11 18.46 9.79
C LYS A 146 13.29 17.45 9.02
N SER A 147 13.72 17.08 7.82
CA SER A 147 12.96 16.20 6.95
C SER A 147 13.91 15.39 6.08
N VAL A 148 13.66 14.09 5.98
CA VAL A 148 14.37 13.16 5.08
C VAL A 148 13.37 12.33 4.28
N ARG A 149 13.69 12.06 3.02
CA ARG A 149 12.87 11.25 2.09
C ARG A 149 13.75 10.45 1.13
N PHE A 150 13.41 9.19 0.92
CA PHE A 150 14.00 8.38 -0.15
C PHE A 150 13.39 8.76 -1.50
N SER A 151 14.16 8.64 -2.58
CA SER A 151 13.61 8.59 -3.92
C SER A 151 12.78 7.32 -4.14
N PRO A 152 11.78 7.35 -5.04
CA PRO A 152 10.93 6.18 -5.31
C PRO A 152 11.73 4.92 -5.71
N ASP A 153 12.81 5.11 -6.47
CA ASP A 153 13.74 4.05 -6.88
C ASP A 153 14.70 3.57 -5.76
N GLY A 154 14.68 4.23 -4.59
CA GLY A 154 15.53 3.92 -3.45
C GLY A 154 17.01 4.26 -3.63
N SER A 155 17.42 4.88 -4.75
CA SER A 155 18.84 5.14 -5.06
C SER A 155 19.38 6.42 -4.42
N ARG A 156 18.49 7.36 -4.08
CA ARG A 156 18.82 8.68 -3.54
C ARG A 156 18.09 8.96 -2.24
N LEU A 157 18.68 9.86 -1.48
CA LEU A 157 18.09 10.43 -0.28
C LEU A 157 18.07 11.95 -0.39
N VAL A 158 16.97 12.58 0.00
CA VAL A 158 16.85 14.03 0.03
C VAL A 158 16.67 14.46 1.48
N SER A 159 17.33 15.54 1.88
CA SER A 159 17.21 16.11 3.22
C SER A 159 17.03 17.63 3.20
N GLY A 160 16.10 18.12 4.01
CA GLY A 160 15.88 19.55 4.25
C GLY A 160 16.30 19.94 5.67
N SER A 161 16.96 21.08 5.81
CA SER A 161 17.56 21.53 7.08
C SER A 161 17.21 22.97 7.45
N GLU A 162 17.31 23.26 8.76
CA GLU A 162 17.31 24.63 9.30
C GLU A 162 18.46 25.51 8.79
N ASP A 163 19.43 24.95 8.05
CA ASP A 163 20.47 25.73 7.36
C ASP A 163 19.97 26.40 6.06
N SER A 164 18.68 26.31 5.79
CA SER A 164 18.00 26.86 4.61
C SER A 164 18.34 26.17 3.29
N THR A 165 19.01 25.02 3.33
CA THR A 165 19.36 24.23 2.15
C THR A 165 18.64 22.90 2.10
N ILE A 166 18.54 22.35 0.89
CA ILE A 166 18.16 20.96 0.64
C ILE A 166 19.36 20.25 0.02
N ARG A 167 19.65 19.03 0.46
CA ARG A 167 20.74 18.21 -0.09
C ARG A 167 20.18 16.91 -0.66
N VAL A 168 20.77 16.48 -1.77
CA VAL A 168 20.48 15.20 -2.43
C VAL A 168 21.72 14.33 -2.34
N TRP A 169 21.56 13.12 -1.80
CA TRP A 169 22.63 12.18 -1.51
C TRP A 169 22.47 10.93 -2.37
N ASP A 170 23.57 10.42 -2.89
CA ASP A 170 23.68 9.10 -3.48
C ASP A 170 23.86 8.08 -2.35
N ILE A 171 22.96 7.10 -2.25
CA ILE A 171 22.98 6.13 -1.15
C ILE A 171 24.17 5.17 -1.28
N GLU A 172 24.52 4.76 -2.50
CA GLU A 172 25.61 3.81 -2.76
C GLU A 172 26.97 4.46 -2.50
N ARG A 173 27.14 5.71 -2.95
CA ARG A 173 28.42 6.43 -2.87
C ARG A 173 28.62 7.21 -1.58
N GLY A 174 27.56 7.51 -0.84
CA GLY A 174 27.67 8.26 0.41
C GLY A 174 27.96 9.77 0.23
N ILE A 175 27.79 10.31 -0.98
CA ILE A 175 28.16 11.69 -1.33
C ILE A 175 26.96 12.48 -1.83
N THR A 176 27.06 13.82 -1.80
CA THR A 176 26.06 14.70 -2.44
C THR A 176 26.09 14.54 -3.96
N VAL A 177 24.93 14.35 -4.58
CA VAL A 177 24.79 14.20 -6.04
C VAL A 177 24.97 15.54 -6.76
N ILE A 178 24.45 16.61 -6.15
CA ILE A 178 24.47 17.97 -6.66
C ILE A 178 24.83 18.92 -5.52
N GLU A 179 25.20 20.16 -5.87
CA GLU A 179 25.42 21.23 -4.90
C GLU A 179 24.16 21.45 -4.04
N PRO A 180 24.31 21.91 -2.78
CA PRO A 180 23.18 22.20 -1.92
C PRO A 180 22.19 23.16 -2.60
N LEU A 181 20.94 22.73 -2.67
CA LEU A 181 19.85 23.51 -3.24
C LEU A 181 19.61 24.72 -2.34
N SER A 182 20.07 25.87 -2.81
CA SER A 182 20.02 27.14 -2.09
C SER A 182 19.00 28.06 -2.76
N GLY A 183 18.13 28.65 -1.95
CA GLY A 183 17.12 29.58 -2.47
C GLY A 183 16.08 29.97 -1.43
N HIS A 184 15.78 29.10 -0.46
CA HIS A 184 15.05 29.50 0.75
C HIS A 184 15.88 30.46 1.59
N THR A 185 15.23 31.44 2.21
CA THR A 185 15.90 32.46 3.05
C THR A 185 15.87 32.12 4.54
N GLN A 186 15.11 31.10 4.93
CA GLN A 186 15.06 30.54 6.27
C GLN A 186 14.96 29.00 6.22
N GLY A 187 15.02 28.38 7.39
CA GLY A 187 15.09 26.92 7.56
C GLY A 187 14.00 26.15 6.80
N VAL A 188 14.40 25.07 6.14
CA VAL A 188 13.51 24.12 5.46
C VAL A 188 12.95 23.15 6.48
N ARG A 189 11.63 23.13 6.66
CA ARG A 189 10.95 22.28 7.65
C ARG A 189 10.53 20.94 7.09
N SER A 190 10.11 20.91 5.83
CA SER A 190 9.54 19.72 5.20
C SER A 190 9.91 19.66 3.74
N ILE A 191 10.13 18.44 3.26
CA ILE A 191 10.37 18.11 1.86
C ILE A 191 9.51 16.91 1.47
N ALA A 192 9.10 16.86 0.21
CA ALA A 192 8.52 15.69 -0.42
C ALA A 192 9.06 15.54 -1.85
N LEU A 193 9.03 14.32 -2.36
CA LEU A 193 9.43 13.99 -3.73
C LEU A 193 8.19 13.69 -4.56
N SER A 194 8.22 14.07 -5.83
CA SER A 194 7.20 13.67 -6.79
C SER A 194 7.20 12.14 -6.94
N PRO A 195 6.07 11.54 -7.35
CA PRO A 195 5.95 10.08 -7.51
C PRO A 195 6.97 9.48 -8.50
N ASP A 196 7.40 10.25 -9.49
CA ASP A 196 8.43 9.87 -10.46
C ASP A 196 9.87 10.21 -10.00
N GLY A 197 10.02 10.88 -8.85
CA GLY A 197 11.30 11.31 -8.29
C GLY A 197 12.00 12.44 -9.06
N SER A 198 11.33 13.06 -10.04
CA SER A 198 11.91 14.13 -10.87
C SER A 198 11.90 15.51 -10.20
N GLN A 199 11.03 15.72 -9.21
CA GLN A 199 10.85 16.99 -8.54
C GLN A 199 10.87 16.86 -7.02
N ILE A 200 11.41 17.88 -6.36
CA ILE A 200 11.32 18.07 -4.90
C ILE A 200 10.40 19.25 -4.64
N VAL A 201 9.51 19.13 -3.67
CA VAL A 201 8.79 20.27 -3.08
C VAL A 201 9.30 20.50 -1.67
N SER A 202 9.45 21.77 -1.29
CA SER A 202 9.92 22.16 0.05
C SER A 202 9.07 23.26 0.67
N GLY A 203 8.80 23.13 1.97
CA GLY A 203 8.17 24.15 2.79
C GLY A 203 9.15 24.72 3.82
N SER A 204 9.16 26.04 4.00
CA SER A 204 10.14 26.74 4.81
C SER A 204 9.52 27.72 5.82
N ASP A 205 10.34 28.08 6.80
CA ASP A 205 10.13 29.20 7.71
C ASP A 205 10.04 30.56 6.99
N ASP A 206 10.51 30.66 5.74
CA ASP A 206 10.41 31.88 4.91
C ASP A 206 9.01 32.11 4.33
N HIS A 207 8.02 31.32 4.76
CA HIS A 207 6.62 31.37 4.35
C HIS A 207 6.36 30.93 2.90
N THR A 208 7.39 30.42 2.20
CA THR A 208 7.27 29.98 0.81
C THR A 208 7.29 28.47 0.67
N ILE A 209 6.68 28.01 -0.41
CA ILE A 209 6.86 26.66 -0.94
C ILE A 209 7.56 26.76 -2.28
N ARG A 210 8.53 25.88 -2.51
CA ARG A 210 9.33 25.87 -3.73
C ARG A 210 9.37 24.48 -4.33
N LEU A 211 9.43 24.44 -5.66
CA LEU A 211 9.60 23.24 -6.46
C LEU A 211 11.00 23.25 -7.07
N TRP A 212 11.67 22.12 -7.08
CA TRP A 212 13.05 21.97 -7.55
C TRP A 212 13.14 20.78 -8.49
N ASP A 213 13.93 20.89 -9.55
CA ASP A 213 14.29 19.76 -10.40
C ASP A 213 15.38 18.93 -9.70
N THR A 214 15.18 17.62 -9.58
CA THR A 214 16.11 16.75 -8.82
C THR A 214 17.42 16.49 -9.55
N ARG A 215 17.50 16.78 -10.85
CA ARG A 215 18.68 16.55 -11.68
C ARG A 215 19.54 17.80 -11.82
N SER A 216 18.95 18.96 -12.10
CA SER A 216 19.67 20.23 -12.22
C SER A 216 19.84 20.94 -10.88
N GLY A 217 18.94 20.70 -9.93
CA GLY A 217 18.87 21.47 -8.69
C GLY A 217 18.33 22.89 -8.85
N GLU A 218 17.78 23.22 -10.01
CA GLU A 218 17.19 24.53 -10.26
C GLU A 218 15.76 24.59 -9.74
N ILE A 219 15.32 25.80 -9.37
CA ILE A 219 13.94 26.05 -8.98
C ILE A 219 13.06 25.98 -10.23
N VAL A 220 12.00 25.17 -10.17
CA VAL A 220 11.03 24.99 -11.25
C VAL A 220 9.80 25.86 -10.99
N GLY A 221 9.45 26.70 -11.97
CA GLY A 221 8.24 27.53 -11.91
C GLY A 221 8.32 28.68 -10.89
N SER A 222 7.16 29.28 -10.60
CA SER A 222 7.03 30.34 -9.59
C SER A 222 6.87 29.77 -8.18
N ARG A 223 7.22 30.57 -7.17
CA ARG A 223 6.95 30.23 -5.76
C ARG A 223 5.43 30.12 -5.56
N PHE A 224 5.01 29.16 -4.74
CA PHE A 224 3.61 29.13 -4.31
C PHE A 224 3.44 30.17 -3.20
N GLU A 225 2.84 31.31 -3.55
CA GLU A 225 2.60 32.43 -2.65
C GLU A 225 1.19 32.34 -2.06
N GLY A 226 1.07 32.47 -0.73
CA GLY A 226 -0.23 32.51 -0.06
C GLY A 226 -0.17 32.22 1.43
N HIS A 227 0.82 31.43 1.88
CA HIS A 227 1.08 31.29 3.32
C HIS A 227 1.64 32.60 3.89
N THR A 228 1.02 33.11 4.94
CA THR A 228 1.47 34.32 5.65
C THR A 228 2.37 34.02 6.84
N ASN A 229 2.64 32.74 7.09
CA ASN A 229 3.45 32.26 8.21
C ASN A 229 4.20 30.97 7.80
N ARG A 230 4.98 30.40 8.73
CA ARG A 230 5.87 29.25 8.52
C ARG A 230 5.12 28.06 7.94
N VAL A 231 5.70 27.44 6.91
CA VAL A 231 5.19 26.20 6.31
C VAL A 231 5.84 25.02 7.00
N TYR A 232 5.04 24.22 7.72
CA TYR A 232 5.52 23.12 8.55
C TYR A 232 5.60 21.79 7.82
N SER A 233 4.71 21.55 6.86
CA SER A 233 4.61 20.28 6.16
C SER A 233 4.19 20.49 4.71
N VAL A 234 4.77 19.72 3.81
CA VAL A 234 4.38 19.64 2.40
C VAL A 234 4.31 18.17 1.98
N ASP A 235 3.43 17.86 1.03
CA ASP A 235 3.35 16.52 0.44
C ASP A 235 2.87 16.56 -1.01
N PHE A 236 3.28 15.58 -1.81
CA PHE A 236 2.84 15.42 -3.19
C PHE A 236 1.62 14.53 -3.28
N SER A 237 0.70 14.87 -4.18
CA SER A 237 -0.35 13.93 -4.58
C SER A 237 0.27 12.70 -5.27
N PRO A 238 -0.36 11.51 -5.16
CA PRO A 238 0.15 10.26 -5.77
C PRO A 238 0.33 10.32 -7.29
N ARG A 239 -0.33 11.25 -7.98
CA ARG A 239 -0.20 11.48 -9.43
C ARG A 239 0.73 12.65 -9.79
N GLY A 240 1.30 13.33 -8.79
CA GLY A 240 2.24 14.43 -9.00
C GLY A 240 1.62 15.70 -9.61
N THR A 241 0.29 15.86 -9.60
CA THR A 241 -0.38 17.05 -10.16
C THR A 241 -0.64 18.14 -9.14
N TYR A 242 -0.77 17.75 -7.87
CA TYR A 242 -1.01 18.64 -6.74
C TYR A 242 0.04 18.51 -5.64
N VAL A 243 0.21 19.60 -4.91
CA VAL A 243 0.93 19.66 -3.63
C VAL A 243 -0.04 20.10 -2.54
N VAL A 244 0.04 19.51 -1.36
CA VAL A 244 -0.62 20.01 -0.15
C VAL A 244 0.41 20.61 0.78
N SER A 245 0.04 21.66 1.49
CA SER A 245 0.90 22.27 2.51
C SER A 245 0.13 22.68 3.75
N GLY A 246 0.77 22.50 4.91
CA GLY A 246 0.27 22.87 6.22
C GLY A 246 1.11 24.01 6.81
N GLY A 247 0.48 25.14 7.10
CA GLY A 247 1.11 26.31 7.70
C GLY A 247 0.75 26.52 9.18
N LEU A 248 1.40 27.50 9.81
CA LEU A 248 0.95 28.09 11.07
C LEU A 248 -0.20 29.07 10.81
N ASN A 249 -1.14 29.19 11.74
CA ASN A 249 -2.30 30.09 11.62
C ASN A 249 -3.25 29.72 10.47
N ASP A 250 -3.64 28.46 10.48
CA ASP A 250 -4.99 28.06 10.12
C ASP A 250 -5.26 27.66 8.67
N THR A 251 -4.25 27.52 7.82
CA THR A 251 -4.51 27.08 6.44
C THR A 251 -3.75 25.81 6.06
N VAL A 252 -4.52 24.77 5.73
CA VAL A 252 -4.05 23.70 4.84
C VAL A 252 -4.41 24.12 3.42
N ARG A 253 -3.41 24.18 2.54
CA ARG A 253 -3.59 24.67 1.16
C ARG A 253 -3.22 23.58 0.16
N LEU A 254 -4.02 23.48 -0.89
CA LEU A 254 -3.83 22.61 -2.04
C LEU A 254 -3.42 23.47 -3.25
N TRP A 255 -2.34 23.08 -3.91
CA TRP A 255 -1.72 23.82 -5.00
C TRP A 255 -1.70 22.96 -6.25
N ASP A 256 -2.15 23.53 -7.36
CA ASP A 256 -1.99 22.93 -8.68
C ASP A 256 -0.58 23.25 -9.19
N ILE A 257 0.21 22.21 -9.45
CA ILE A 257 1.63 22.36 -9.83
C ILE A 257 1.77 22.98 -11.23
N ARG A 258 0.88 22.61 -12.15
CA ARG A 258 0.92 23.07 -13.55
C ARG A 258 0.68 24.58 -13.65
N THR A 259 -0.22 25.09 -12.83
CA THR A 259 -0.61 26.51 -12.84
C THR A 259 0.14 27.35 -11.81
N GLY A 260 0.72 26.72 -10.78
CA GLY A 260 1.33 27.40 -9.64
C GLY A 260 0.33 28.11 -8.72
N ARG A 261 -0.98 27.85 -8.88
CA ARG A 261 -2.06 28.53 -8.15
C ARG A 261 -2.65 27.65 -7.07
N GLU A 262 -3.22 28.29 -6.06
CA GLU A 262 -4.03 27.61 -5.05
C GLU A 262 -5.32 27.08 -5.71
N ALA A 263 -5.53 25.77 -5.59
CA ALA A 263 -6.73 25.09 -6.04
C ALA A 263 -7.80 25.07 -4.94
N GLN A 264 -7.40 24.87 -3.69
CA GLN A 264 -8.29 24.82 -2.54
C GLN A 264 -7.55 25.20 -1.25
N SER A 265 -8.26 25.77 -0.28
CA SER A 265 -7.77 25.92 1.10
C SER A 265 -8.82 25.50 2.12
N PHE A 266 -8.32 25.08 3.28
CA PHE A 266 -9.12 24.68 4.42
C PHE A 266 -8.70 25.50 5.63
N GLU A 267 -9.65 26.25 6.18
CA GLU A 267 -9.46 26.95 7.45
C GLU A 267 -9.57 25.95 8.61
N GLU A 268 -8.42 25.60 9.19
CA GLU A 268 -8.31 24.66 10.30
C GLU A 268 -7.37 25.22 11.34
N ILE A 269 -7.92 25.71 12.46
CA ILE A 269 -7.15 26.45 13.44
C ILE A 269 -6.04 25.57 14.03
N SER A 270 -4.79 26.02 13.92
CA SER A 270 -3.63 25.33 14.51
C SER A 270 -2.74 26.31 15.27
N SER A 271 -2.58 26.04 16.56
CA SER A 271 -1.65 26.79 17.42
C SER A 271 -0.18 26.46 17.15
N TYR A 272 0.12 25.33 16.50
CA TYR A 272 1.49 24.79 16.43
C TYR A 272 2.02 24.52 15.01
N GLY A 273 1.16 24.60 13.99
CA GLY A 273 1.42 24.27 12.60
C GLY A 273 1.08 22.81 12.27
N HIS A 274 0.44 22.60 11.11
CA HIS A 274 -0.06 21.30 10.67
C HIS A 274 1.03 20.40 10.06
N SER A 275 1.04 19.13 10.45
CA SER A 275 1.57 18.05 9.60
C SER A 275 0.49 17.66 8.60
N VAL A 276 0.82 17.49 7.31
CA VAL A 276 -0.15 17.15 6.25
C VAL A 276 0.39 16.03 5.36
N VAL A 277 -0.50 15.19 4.85
CA VAL A 277 -0.17 14.05 3.97
C VAL A 277 -1.36 13.70 3.06
N PHE A 278 -1.08 13.31 1.81
CA PHE A 278 -2.09 12.75 0.93
C PHE A 278 -2.33 11.26 1.21
N SER A 279 -3.58 10.84 1.05
CA SER A 279 -3.89 9.42 0.90
C SER A 279 -3.26 8.84 -0.37
N PRO A 280 -2.92 7.54 -0.39
CA PRO A 280 -2.37 6.87 -1.58
C PRO A 280 -3.28 6.93 -2.82
N CYS A 281 -4.60 7.09 -2.65
CA CYS A 281 -5.53 7.27 -3.77
C CYS A 281 -5.68 8.74 -4.20
N GLY A 282 -5.11 9.69 -3.46
CA GLY A 282 -5.16 11.11 -3.75
C GLY A 282 -6.53 11.77 -3.56
N GLN A 283 -7.49 11.08 -2.92
CA GLN A 283 -8.85 11.60 -2.68
C GLN A 283 -9.04 12.20 -1.28
N PHE A 284 -8.09 11.92 -0.37
CA PHE A 284 -8.10 12.43 0.99
C PHE A 284 -6.76 13.10 1.34
N VAL A 285 -6.84 14.09 2.23
CA VAL A 285 -5.70 14.63 2.97
C VAL A 285 -5.94 14.36 4.46
N ALA A 286 -4.89 13.94 5.14
CA ALA A 286 -4.86 13.93 6.60
C ALA A 286 -4.00 15.09 7.09
N CYS A 287 -4.44 15.76 8.15
CA CYS A 287 -3.66 16.76 8.85
C CYS A 287 -3.65 16.52 10.36
N GLY A 288 -2.59 16.99 11.02
CA GLY A 288 -2.40 16.84 12.45
C GLY A 288 -1.97 18.15 13.12
N ASP A 289 -2.72 18.55 14.15
CA ASP A 289 -2.36 19.57 15.14
C ASP A 289 -2.57 19.01 16.56
N ARG A 290 -3.62 19.39 17.32
CA ARG A 290 -4.01 18.63 18.54
C ARG A 290 -4.93 17.45 18.25
N LYS A 291 -5.54 17.46 17.07
CA LYS A 291 -6.43 16.43 16.54
C LYS A 291 -5.85 15.93 15.23
N VAL A 292 -6.24 14.73 14.82
CA VAL A 292 -5.98 14.25 13.46
C VAL A 292 -7.28 14.38 12.68
N ILE A 293 -7.24 15.08 11.54
CA ILE A 293 -8.42 15.29 10.70
C ILE A 293 -8.15 14.64 9.35
N VAL A 294 -9.09 13.82 8.88
CA VAL A 294 -9.08 13.26 7.53
C VAL A 294 -10.19 13.91 6.72
N ARG A 295 -9.81 14.55 5.61
CA ARG A 295 -10.72 15.33 4.77
C ARG A 295 -10.66 14.82 3.35
N GLY A 296 -11.83 14.58 2.76
CA GLY A 296 -11.95 14.34 1.33
C GLY A 296 -11.71 15.64 0.56
N ILE A 297 -10.94 15.56 -0.51
CA ILE A 297 -10.64 16.69 -1.39
C ILE A 297 -11.29 16.44 -2.75
N SER A 298 -11.79 17.50 -3.36
CA SER A 298 -12.30 17.45 -4.73
C SER A 298 -11.20 17.99 -5.64
N CYS A 299 -10.32 17.10 -6.08
CA CYS A 299 -9.32 17.45 -7.09
C CYS A 299 -9.90 17.15 -8.46
N ASP A 300 -10.10 18.18 -9.28
CA ASP A 300 -10.26 18.01 -10.71
C ASP A 300 -8.88 17.64 -11.27
N TYR A 301 -8.45 16.38 -11.13
CA TYR A 301 -7.33 15.90 -11.96
C TYR A 301 -7.71 16.30 -13.38
N PRO A 302 -7.01 17.27 -14.00
CA PRO A 302 -7.47 17.81 -15.26
C PRO A 302 -7.61 16.60 -16.16
N ASP A 303 -8.83 16.43 -16.69
CA ASP A 303 -9.09 15.46 -17.72
C ASP A 303 -7.99 15.69 -18.75
N SER A 304 -6.98 14.80 -18.77
CA SER A 304 -6.27 14.56 -20.01
C SER A 304 -7.38 14.33 -21.01
N VAL A 305 -7.42 15.14 -22.07
CA VAL A 305 -8.35 15.00 -23.18
C VAL A 305 -8.60 13.51 -23.41
N ASP A 306 -9.78 13.07 -22.98
CA ASP A 306 -10.29 11.71 -22.83
C ASP A 306 -10.89 11.56 -21.44
N HIS A 307 -12.20 11.87 -21.39
CA HIS A 307 -13.08 11.37 -20.36
C HIS A 307 -12.64 9.99 -19.90
N VAL A 308 -12.35 9.85 -18.61
CA VAL A 308 -12.68 8.58 -18.00
C VAL A 308 -13.54 8.80 -16.79
N GLY A 309 -14.82 8.48 -16.95
CA GLY A 309 -15.58 7.88 -15.85
C GLY A 309 -14.91 6.57 -15.41
N PRO A 310 -15.63 5.53 -15.01
CA PRO A 310 -14.99 4.23 -14.83
C PRO A 310 -14.24 3.83 -16.13
N ARG A 311 -12.91 3.59 -16.07
CA ARG A 311 -12.15 3.01 -17.19
C ARG A 311 -12.74 1.63 -17.43
N ILE A 312 -13.64 1.53 -18.41
CA ILE A 312 -14.21 0.25 -18.81
C ILE A 312 -13.06 -0.49 -19.50
N ILE A 313 -12.56 -1.53 -18.85
CA ILE A 313 -11.61 -2.45 -19.48
C ILE A 313 -12.29 -2.99 -20.76
N SER A 314 -11.76 -2.57 -21.90
CA SER A 314 -12.33 -2.83 -23.22
C SER A 314 -11.68 -4.06 -23.86
N SER A 315 -12.31 -4.59 -24.90
CA SER A 315 -11.80 -5.73 -25.68
C SER A 315 -10.51 -5.45 -26.44
N GLU A 316 -10.16 -4.18 -26.57
CA GLU A 316 -9.06 -3.71 -27.42
C GLU A 316 -7.78 -3.42 -26.62
N MET A 317 -7.87 -3.43 -25.28
CA MET A 317 -6.73 -3.16 -24.41
C MET A 317 -5.78 -4.36 -24.31
N SER A 318 -4.49 -4.09 -24.37
CA SER A 318 -3.44 -5.07 -24.09
C SER A 318 -3.36 -5.40 -22.60
N THR A 319 -2.78 -6.55 -22.26
CA THR A 319 -2.55 -6.97 -20.88
C THR A 319 -1.77 -5.94 -20.07
N SER A 320 -0.81 -5.26 -20.70
CA SER A 320 -0.06 -4.15 -20.08
C SER A 320 -0.98 -2.96 -19.80
N GLN A 321 -1.81 -2.55 -20.77
CA GLN A 321 -2.74 -1.44 -20.56
C GLN A 321 -3.76 -1.73 -19.46
N ILE A 322 -4.21 -2.99 -19.35
CA ILE A 322 -5.10 -3.43 -18.28
C ILE A 322 -4.38 -3.40 -16.92
N PHE A 323 -3.14 -3.85 -16.90
CA PHE A 323 -2.28 -3.79 -15.72
C PHE A 323 -2.11 -2.35 -15.23
N ASP A 324 -1.78 -1.44 -16.15
CA ASP A 324 -1.63 0.00 -15.88
C ASP A 324 -2.94 0.61 -15.35
N CYS A 325 -4.08 0.23 -15.92
CA CYS A 325 -5.39 0.67 -15.40
C CYS A 325 -5.63 0.22 -13.96
N LEU A 326 -5.20 -0.98 -13.59
CA LEU A 326 -5.40 -1.54 -12.26
C LEU A 326 -4.46 -0.92 -11.23
N THR A 327 -3.19 -0.67 -11.60
CA THR A 327 -2.23 0.05 -10.75
C THR A 327 -2.65 1.50 -10.55
N GLU A 328 -3.11 2.19 -11.61
CA GLU A 328 -3.70 3.53 -11.52
C GLU A 328 -4.94 3.59 -10.61
N SER A 329 -5.65 2.47 -10.46
CA SER A 329 -6.83 2.33 -9.59
C SER A 329 -6.49 1.96 -8.15
N GLY A 330 -5.20 1.88 -7.80
CA GLY A 330 -4.72 1.60 -6.44
C GLY A 330 -4.37 0.14 -6.14
N CYS A 331 -4.29 -0.74 -7.15
CA CYS A 331 -3.74 -2.08 -6.96
C CYS A 331 -2.21 -2.00 -6.83
N ILE A 332 -1.63 -2.70 -5.84
CA ILE A 332 -0.18 -2.76 -5.63
C ILE A 332 0.47 -3.63 -6.72
N ASP A 333 1.47 -3.08 -7.41
CA ASP A 333 2.32 -3.82 -8.34
C ASP A 333 3.41 -4.61 -7.58
N LEU A 334 3.38 -5.94 -7.72
CA LEU A 334 4.33 -6.86 -7.10
C LEU A 334 5.34 -7.44 -8.11
N SER A 335 5.39 -6.92 -9.33
CA SER A 335 6.25 -7.42 -10.41
C SER A 335 7.74 -7.30 -10.07
N SER A 336 8.15 -6.19 -9.47
CA SER A 336 9.53 -5.95 -9.02
C SER A 336 9.88 -6.63 -7.68
N GLN A 337 8.88 -7.17 -6.99
CA GLN A 337 9.04 -7.76 -5.65
C GLN A 337 9.20 -9.29 -5.70
N MET A 338 9.09 -9.89 -6.88
CA MET A 338 9.05 -11.35 -7.09
C MET A 338 10.36 -11.91 -7.61
N ASP A 339 10.85 -12.96 -6.95
CA ASP A 339 11.97 -13.76 -7.43
C ASP A 339 11.48 -14.71 -8.54
N THR A 340 11.69 -14.28 -9.79
CA THR A 340 11.36 -15.09 -10.97
C THR A 340 12.41 -16.16 -11.29
N GLY A 341 13.56 -16.16 -10.60
CA GLY A 341 14.71 -17.03 -10.88
C GLY A 341 14.81 -18.27 -10.01
N GLN A 342 14.35 -18.21 -8.75
CA GLN A 342 14.35 -19.35 -7.82
C GLN A 342 12.96 -19.60 -7.20
N GLY A 343 12.64 -20.88 -6.90
CA GLY A 343 11.45 -21.25 -6.12
C GLY A 343 10.09 -21.16 -6.82
N THR A 344 10.03 -20.57 -8.02
CA THR A 344 8.77 -20.39 -8.76
C THR A 344 8.37 -21.63 -9.55
N ALA A 345 7.35 -22.35 -9.08
CA ALA A 345 6.87 -23.58 -9.71
C ALA A 345 5.40 -23.47 -10.15
N MET A 346 5.10 -23.93 -11.36
CA MET A 346 3.72 -24.12 -11.81
C MET A 346 3.13 -25.31 -11.06
N ILE A 347 1.98 -25.13 -10.42
CA ILE A 347 1.37 -26.16 -9.56
C ILE A 347 0.17 -26.78 -10.26
N VAL A 348 -0.64 -25.94 -10.91
CA VAL A 348 -1.82 -26.38 -11.65
C VAL A 348 -1.86 -25.64 -12.98
N SER A 349 -1.94 -26.39 -14.08
CA SER A 349 -2.25 -25.83 -15.39
C SER A 349 -3.73 -26.03 -15.70
N GLY A 350 -4.50 -24.95 -15.74
CA GLY A 350 -5.92 -24.96 -16.07
C GLY A 350 -6.14 -24.67 -17.55
N GLY A 351 -6.76 -25.58 -18.29
CA GLY A 351 -7.09 -25.38 -19.71
C GLY A 351 -8.00 -24.16 -19.91
N GLY A 352 -7.47 -23.08 -20.49
CA GLY A 352 -8.22 -21.89 -20.94
C GLY A 352 -8.44 -20.76 -19.93
N PHE A 353 -8.14 -20.94 -18.63
CA PHE A 353 -8.65 -20.04 -17.57
C PHE A 353 -7.61 -19.59 -16.52
N GLY A 354 -6.33 -19.85 -16.78
CA GLY A 354 -5.20 -19.39 -15.97
C GLY A 354 -4.49 -20.51 -15.21
N ASP A 355 -3.21 -20.28 -14.97
CA ASP A 355 -2.32 -21.18 -14.25
C ASP A 355 -2.15 -20.71 -12.81
N ILE A 356 -1.99 -21.66 -11.89
CA ILE A 356 -1.63 -21.35 -10.51
C ILE A 356 -0.14 -21.65 -10.32
N TRP A 357 0.58 -20.62 -9.90
CA TRP A 357 1.99 -20.68 -9.60
C TRP A 357 2.21 -20.45 -8.12
N LYS A 358 3.21 -21.11 -7.56
CA LYS A 358 3.82 -20.70 -6.31
C LYS A 358 4.95 -19.76 -6.67
N GLY A 359 4.85 -18.53 -6.21
CA GLY A 359 5.90 -17.53 -6.30
C GLY A 359 6.62 -17.37 -4.96
N GLN A 360 7.76 -16.70 -5.00
CA GLN A 360 8.50 -16.28 -3.83
C GLN A 360 8.84 -14.81 -3.98
N LEU A 361 8.54 -14.02 -2.94
CA LEU A 361 8.96 -12.63 -2.87
C LEU A 361 10.46 -12.57 -2.56
N HIS A 362 11.14 -11.50 -2.97
CA HIS A 362 12.54 -11.26 -2.60
C HIS A 362 12.77 -11.19 -1.08
N SER A 363 11.71 -10.93 -0.30
CA SER A 363 11.70 -11.00 1.17
C SER A 363 11.68 -12.44 1.73
N GLY A 364 11.62 -13.46 0.87
CA GLY A 364 11.54 -14.87 1.25
C GLY A 364 10.12 -15.40 1.47
N GLY A 365 9.11 -14.52 1.51
CA GLY A 365 7.70 -14.90 1.65
C GLY A 365 7.19 -15.69 0.44
N LYS A 366 6.51 -16.82 0.68
CA LYS A 366 5.86 -17.59 -0.39
C LYS A 366 4.51 -16.96 -0.72
N VAL A 367 4.15 -16.93 -2.00
CA VAL A 367 2.87 -16.39 -2.47
C VAL A 367 2.24 -17.29 -3.53
N ALA A 368 0.91 -17.25 -3.64
CA ALA A 368 0.16 -17.91 -4.71
C ALA A 368 -0.17 -16.88 -5.79
N ILE A 369 0.18 -17.21 -7.05
CA ILE A 369 -0.08 -16.38 -8.22
C ILE A 369 -1.09 -17.09 -9.11
N LYS A 370 -2.26 -16.50 -9.33
CA LYS A 370 -3.15 -16.90 -10.43
C LYS A 370 -2.78 -16.07 -11.66
N ALA A 371 -2.14 -16.68 -12.65
CA ALA A 371 -1.71 -16.02 -13.87
C ALA A 371 -2.63 -16.38 -15.05
N TRP A 372 -3.17 -15.41 -15.76
CA TRP A 372 -4.02 -15.67 -16.93
C TRP A 372 -3.17 -15.80 -18.19
N ARG A 373 -3.18 -16.98 -18.82
CA ARG A 373 -2.43 -17.23 -20.07
C ARG A 373 -2.96 -16.34 -21.19
N THR A 374 -2.06 -15.59 -21.81
CA THR A 374 -2.34 -14.73 -22.97
C THR A 374 -2.22 -15.48 -24.30
N ASN A 375 -1.51 -16.61 -24.32
CA ASN A 375 -1.15 -17.30 -25.56
C ASN A 375 -1.45 -18.79 -25.52
N THR A 376 -2.56 -19.21 -26.13
CA THR A 376 -2.63 -20.46 -26.91
C THR A 376 -3.67 -20.29 -28.02
N MET A 377 -3.19 -19.86 -29.20
CA MET A 377 -3.87 -20.00 -30.51
C MET A 377 -5.24 -19.33 -30.71
N GLN A 378 -5.40 -18.08 -30.27
CA GLN A 378 -6.32 -17.05 -30.81
C GLN A 378 -6.06 -15.74 -30.04
N PRO A 379 -6.35 -14.54 -30.60
CA PRO A 379 -6.27 -13.30 -29.83
C PRO A 379 -7.11 -13.45 -28.56
N CYS A 380 -6.56 -13.02 -27.42
CA CYS A 380 -7.18 -13.19 -26.10
C CYS A 380 -8.65 -12.75 -26.17
N SER A 381 -9.59 -13.66 -25.92
CA SER A 381 -10.99 -13.29 -26.02
C SER A 381 -11.29 -12.24 -24.96
N TYR A 382 -11.92 -11.13 -25.35
CA TYR A 382 -12.38 -10.06 -24.44
C TYR A 382 -13.01 -10.58 -23.14
N GLN A 383 -13.67 -11.74 -23.22
CA GLN A 383 -14.31 -12.39 -22.09
C GLN A 383 -13.32 -12.79 -20.98
N THR A 384 -12.11 -13.25 -21.34
CA THR A 384 -11.07 -13.67 -20.38
C THR A 384 -10.50 -12.46 -19.62
N VAL A 385 -10.22 -11.39 -20.34
CA VAL A 385 -9.73 -10.11 -19.79
C VAL A 385 -10.76 -9.45 -18.89
N LYS A 386 -12.01 -9.31 -19.36
CA LYS A 386 -13.12 -8.73 -18.60
C LYS A 386 -13.39 -9.52 -17.33
N ARG A 387 -13.21 -10.85 -17.39
CA ARG A 387 -13.35 -11.75 -16.26
C ARG A 387 -12.21 -11.57 -15.25
N ALA A 388 -10.95 -11.57 -15.68
CA ALA A 388 -9.80 -11.30 -14.82
C ALA A 388 -9.93 -9.96 -14.08
N ALA A 389 -10.32 -8.91 -14.81
CA ALA A 389 -10.60 -7.59 -14.25
C ALA A 389 -11.71 -7.59 -13.20
N ARG A 390 -12.83 -8.27 -13.47
CA ARG A 390 -13.97 -8.37 -12.54
C ARG A 390 -13.61 -9.18 -11.30
N GLU A 391 -12.81 -10.23 -11.46
CA GLU A 391 -12.28 -11.02 -10.34
C GLU A 391 -11.41 -10.14 -9.44
N LEU A 392 -10.42 -9.44 -10.01
CA LEU A 392 -9.55 -8.53 -9.26
C LEU A 392 -10.35 -7.46 -8.51
N PHE A 393 -11.36 -6.87 -9.13
CA PHE A 393 -12.24 -5.89 -8.48
C PHE A 393 -13.07 -6.47 -7.33
N LEU A 394 -13.57 -7.70 -7.46
CA LEU A 394 -14.34 -8.32 -6.38
C LEU A 394 -13.44 -8.74 -5.22
N TRP A 395 -12.23 -9.22 -5.51
CA TRP A 395 -11.25 -9.61 -4.51
C TRP A 395 -10.66 -8.41 -3.76
N SER A 396 -10.40 -7.29 -4.44
CA SER A 396 -9.96 -6.06 -3.77
C SER A 396 -10.99 -5.52 -2.77
N ARG A 397 -12.28 -5.86 -2.96
CA ARG A 397 -13.40 -5.47 -2.10
C ARG A 397 -13.84 -6.57 -1.13
N MET A 398 -13.18 -7.72 -1.11
CA MET A 398 -13.51 -8.82 -0.20
C MET A 398 -12.80 -8.62 1.13
N GLU A 399 -13.57 -8.38 2.19
CA GLU A 399 -13.08 -8.35 3.57
C GLU A 399 -13.75 -9.46 4.34
N HIS A 400 -13.01 -10.54 4.60
CA HIS A 400 -13.50 -11.65 5.42
C HIS A 400 -12.37 -12.17 6.29
N PRO A 401 -12.58 -12.36 7.61
CA PRO A 401 -11.52 -12.71 8.56
C PRO A 401 -10.83 -14.05 8.26
N ASN A 402 -11.49 -14.91 7.48
CA ASN A 402 -11.01 -16.25 7.15
C ASN A 402 -10.77 -16.45 5.65
N ILE A 403 -10.69 -15.37 4.86
CA ILE A 403 -10.31 -15.44 3.45
C ILE A 403 -9.09 -14.53 3.27
N HIS A 404 -8.02 -15.05 2.69
CA HIS A 404 -6.79 -14.27 2.50
C HIS A 404 -7.02 -13.01 1.67
N ARG A 405 -6.33 -11.95 2.07
CA ARG A 405 -6.38 -10.64 1.42
C ARG A 405 -5.61 -10.67 0.11
N LEU A 406 -6.18 -10.02 -0.91
CA LEU A 406 -5.44 -9.72 -2.15
C LEU A 406 -4.22 -8.85 -1.78
N GLN A 407 -3.02 -9.34 -2.09
CA GLN A 407 -1.78 -8.61 -1.80
C GLN A 407 -1.45 -7.62 -2.92
N GLY A 408 -1.77 -7.97 -4.16
CA GLY A 408 -1.50 -7.12 -5.31
C GLY A 408 -1.67 -7.86 -6.63
N ILE A 409 -1.20 -7.21 -7.68
CA ILE A 409 -1.18 -7.73 -9.05
C ILE A 409 0.26 -7.82 -9.55
N ILE A 410 0.49 -8.66 -10.55
CA ILE A 410 1.81 -8.87 -11.13
C ILE A 410 1.74 -9.04 -12.65
N MET A 411 2.70 -8.46 -13.37
CA MET A 411 3.05 -8.85 -14.73
C MET A 411 4.05 -10.01 -14.69
N PHE A 412 3.51 -11.21 -14.57
CA PHE A 412 4.29 -12.42 -14.37
C PHE A 412 4.95 -12.87 -15.68
N ARG A 413 6.28 -13.06 -15.63
CA ARG A 413 7.13 -13.42 -16.78
C ARG A 413 6.93 -12.47 -17.98
N GLU A 414 6.62 -11.20 -17.69
CA GLU A 414 6.39 -10.14 -18.68
C GLU A 414 5.27 -10.43 -19.71
N GLN A 415 4.46 -11.47 -19.46
CA GLN A 415 3.49 -11.98 -20.45
C GLN A 415 2.11 -12.24 -19.87
N TYR A 416 2.02 -12.41 -18.55
CA TYR A 416 0.80 -12.84 -17.89
C TYR A 416 0.38 -11.82 -16.83
N LEU A 417 -0.85 -11.32 -16.92
CA LEU A 417 -1.47 -10.66 -15.77
C LEU A 417 -1.67 -11.71 -14.69
N GLY A 418 -1.33 -11.37 -13.46
CA GLY A 418 -1.45 -12.26 -12.33
C GLY A 418 -2.03 -11.57 -11.10
N MET A 419 -2.78 -12.33 -10.33
CA MET A 419 -3.26 -11.96 -9.00
C MET A 419 -2.42 -12.64 -7.95
N VAL A 420 -1.95 -11.89 -6.95
CA VAL A 420 -1.07 -12.41 -5.89
C VAL A 420 -1.81 -12.44 -4.56
N SER A 421 -1.70 -13.58 -3.88
CA SER A 421 -2.25 -13.81 -2.54
C SER A 421 -1.26 -14.61 -1.70
N GLU A 422 -1.51 -14.70 -0.40
CA GLU A 422 -0.67 -15.48 0.53
C GLU A 422 -0.60 -16.97 0.15
N TRP A 423 0.59 -17.57 0.33
CA TRP A 423 0.80 -19.00 0.07
C TRP A 423 0.48 -19.86 1.29
N MET A 424 -0.25 -20.96 1.09
CA MET A 424 -0.44 -21.98 2.11
C MET A 424 0.67 -23.04 2.08
N GLU A 425 1.38 -23.22 3.19
CA GLU A 425 2.42 -24.26 3.31
C GLU A 425 1.91 -25.69 3.07
N ASN A 426 0.60 -25.94 3.24
CA ASN A 426 -0.02 -27.26 3.12
C ASN A 426 -0.84 -27.46 1.84
N GLY A 427 -0.69 -26.61 0.82
CA GLY A 427 -1.12 -26.88 -0.56
C GLY A 427 -2.44 -27.67 -0.72
N ASN A 428 -3.56 -26.95 -0.62
CA ASN A 428 -4.96 -27.41 -0.68
C ASN A 428 -5.60 -27.79 0.68
N LEU A 429 -6.93 -27.61 0.73
CA LEU A 429 -7.75 -27.81 1.92
C LEU A 429 -7.74 -29.28 2.39
N HIS A 430 -7.56 -30.22 1.46
CA HIS A 430 -7.55 -31.66 1.72
C HIS A 430 -6.29 -32.08 2.52
N GLU A 431 -5.10 -31.60 2.14
CA GLU A 431 -3.87 -31.82 2.90
C GLU A 431 -3.91 -31.16 4.29
N TYR A 432 -4.49 -29.96 4.36
CA TYR A 432 -4.70 -29.25 5.63
C TYR A 432 -5.62 -30.05 6.58
N LEU A 433 -6.76 -30.53 6.10
CA LEU A 433 -7.71 -31.34 6.88
C LEU A 433 -7.15 -32.71 7.29
N ARG A 434 -6.21 -33.27 6.53
CA ARG A 434 -5.49 -34.51 6.88
C ARG A 434 -4.47 -34.27 8.01
N LYS A 435 -3.75 -33.14 7.96
CA LYS A 435 -2.73 -32.77 8.95
C LYS A 435 -3.33 -32.21 10.25
N GLN A 436 -4.57 -31.70 10.20
CA GLN A 436 -5.30 -31.16 11.36
C GLN A 436 -6.64 -31.87 11.58
N PRO A 437 -6.64 -33.07 12.19
CA PRO A 437 -7.87 -33.86 12.40
C PRO A 437 -8.85 -33.25 13.41
N GLY A 438 -8.42 -32.30 14.25
CA GLY A 438 -9.26 -31.60 15.23
C GLY A 438 -9.96 -30.33 14.70
N THR A 439 -9.75 -29.97 13.44
CA THR A 439 -10.37 -28.77 12.85
C THR A 439 -11.88 -28.97 12.66
N ASP A 440 -12.68 -28.00 13.11
CA ASP A 440 -14.12 -27.99 12.91
C ASP A 440 -14.46 -27.81 11.42
N ARG A 441 -14.69 -28.96 10.76
CA ARG A 441 -15.02 -29.05 9.34
C ARG A 441 -16.35 -28.37 9.01
N TYR A 442 -17.27 -28.28 9.96
CA TYR A 442 -18.59 -27.68 9.75
C TYR A 442 -18.49 -26.15 9.73
N HIS A 443 -17.78 -25.56 10.69
CA HIS A 443 -17.53 -24.13 10.70
C HIS A 443 -16.69 -23.72 9.48
N LEU A 444 -15.73 -24.56 9.07
CA LEU A 444 -14.95 -24.34 7.85
C LEU A 444 -15.84 -24.24 6.59
N CYS A 445 -16.83 -25.12 6.48
CA CYS A 445 -17.82 -25.09 5.39
C CYS A 445 -18.66 -23.82 5.40
N ILE A 446 -19.10 -23.35 6.57
CA ILE A 446 -19.94 -22.15 6.68
C ILE A 446 -19.21 -20.91 6.14
N HIS A 447 -17.90 -20.79 6.38
CA HIS A 447 -17.12 -19.63 5.96
C HIS A 447 -16.84 -19.64 4.46
N VAL A 448 -16.52 -20.83 3.93
CA VAL A 448 -16.43 -21.07 2.49
C VAL A 448 -17.76 -20.71 1.82
N VAL A 449 -18.88 -21.18 2.37
CA VAL A 449 -20.23 -20.93 1.85
C VAL A 449 -20.60 -19.45 1.98
N SER A 450 -20.22 -18.76 3.06
CA SER A 450 -20.46 -17.32 3.25
C SER A 450 -19.72 -16.48 2.20
N GLY A 451 -18.44 -16.76 1.97
CA GLY A 451 -17.65 -16.12 0.90
C GLY A 451 -18.22 -16.40 -0.49
N LEU A 452 -18.64 -17.64 -0.74
CA LEU A 452 -19.28 -18.04 -2.00
C LEU A 452 -20.68 -17.43 -2.17
N LYS A 453 -21.43 -17.19 -1.09
CA LYS A 453 -22.74 -16.55 -1.10
C LYS A 453 -22.63 -15.06 -1.40
N TYR A 454 -21.62 -14.38 -0.86
CA TYR A 454 -21.28 -13.00 -1.23
C TYR A 454 -20.97 -12.88 -2.73
N MET A 455 -20.14 -13.79 -3.25
CA MET A 455 -19.78 -13.83 -4.67
C MET A 455 -20.98 -14.17 -5.58
N HIS A 456 -21.80 -15.15 -5.21
CA HIS A 456 -23.04 -15.47 -5.93
C HIS A 456 -24.03 -14.32 -5.94
N SER A 457 -24.18 -13.57 -4.84
CA SER A 457 -25.02 -12.36 -4.78
C SER A 457 -24.55 -11.25 -5.75
N ARG A 458 -23.32 -11.37 -6.27
CA ARG A 458 -22.71 -10.48 -7.26
C ARG A 458 -22.56 -11.14 -8.64
N ASN A 459 -23.27 -12.24 -8.91
CA ASN A 459 -23.26 -13.01 -10.17
C ASN A 459 -21.87 -13.58 -10.54
N THR A 460 -21.17 -14.22 -9.60
CA THR A 460 -19.96 -15.03 -9.83
C THR A 460 -20.04 -16.37 -9.06
N ALA A 461 -19.58 -17.49 -9.65
CA ALA A 461 -19.70 -18.85 -9.08
C ALA A 461 -18.37 -19.64 -9.15
N ASN A 462 -17.94 -20.26 -8.05
CA ASN A 462 -16.64 -20.96 -7.91
C ASN A 462 -16.75 -22.35 -7.26
N VAL A 463 -15.89 -23.30 -7.64
CA VAL A 463 -15.74 -24.66 -7.05
C VAL A 463 -14.26 -24.97 -6.69
N LEU A 464 -14.03 -25.80 -5.67
CA LEU A 464 -12.71 -26.29 -5.20
C LEU A 464 -12.16 -27.44 -6.09
N VAL A 465 -10.83 -27.54 -6.25
CA VAL A 465 -10.19 -28.67 -6.96
C VAL A 465 -9.06 -29.31 -6.16
N SER A 466 -9.06 -30.64 -6.17
CA SER A 466 -7.99 -31.49 -5.64
C SER A 466 -6.84 -31.67 -6.65
N SER A 467 -5.69 -32.11 -6.16
CA SER A 467 -4.41 -32.21 -6.87
C SER A 467 -4.39 -33.16 -8.08
N ASP A 468 -5.46 -33.91 -8.35
CA ASP A 468 -5.66 -34.75 -9.54
C ASP A 468 -6.47 -34.06 -10.65
N GLY A 469 -6.89 -32.79 -10.47
CA GLY A 469 -7.52 -31.98 -11.52
C GLY A 469 -9.00 -32.27 -11.73
N ILE A 470 -9.67 -32.94 -10.77
CA ILE A 470 -11.12 -33.19 -10.78
C ILE A 470 -11.77 -32.33 -9.68
N ALA A 471 -12.82 -31.58 -10.04
CA ALA A 471 -13.63 -30.86 -9.05
C ALA A 471 -14.60 -31.84 -8.38
N ARG A 472 -14.42 -32.13 -7.08
CA ARG A 472 -15.31 -32.98 -6.28
C ARG A 472 -15.83 -32.22 -5.07
N LEU A 473 -17.14 -32.04 -5.01
CA LEU A 473 -17.85 -31.55 -3.82
C LEU A 473 -18.17 -32.68 -2.83
N SER A 474 -17.85 -33.93 -3.17
CA SER A 474 -18.07 -35.13 -2.35
C SER A 474 -17.06 -35.32 -1.21
N ASP A 475 -15.99 -34.52 -1.15
CA ASP A 475 -15.00 -34.60 -0.06
C ASP A 475 -15.53 -33.99 1.26
N PHE A 476 -16.66 -33.29 1.20
CA PHE A 476 -17.49 -32.99 2.35
C PHE A 476 -18.60 -34.03 2.36
N ASP A 477 -18.52 -34.98 3.27
CA ASP A 477 -19.49 -36.06 3.39
C ASP A 477 -20.85 -35.49 3.85
N PHE A 478 -21.62 -34.94 2.90
CA PHE A 478 -22.96 -34.40 3.10
C PHE A 478 -24.03 -35.49 3.26
N SER A 479 -23.61 -36.76 3.32
CA SER A 479 -24.49 -37.92 3.49
C SER A 479 -25.17 -37.99 4.87
N ILE A 480 -24.83 -37.12 5.84
CA ILE A 480 -25.44 -37.12 7.18
C ILE A 480 -26.44 -35.96 7.40
N MET A 481 -26.70 -35.09 6.41
CA MET A 481 -27.71 -34.03 6.55
C MET A 481 -28.87 -34.22 5.57
N SER A 482 -29.56 -35.36 5.70
CA SER A 482 -30.90 -35.53 5.13
C SER A 482 -31.90 -34.67 5.89
N GLU A 483 -32.16 -33.46 5.40
CA GLU A 483 -33.49 -32.80 5.47
C GLU A 483 -33.57 -31.49 4.66
N VAL A 484 -32.87 -31.41 3.52
CA VAL A 484 -33.21 -30.43 2.46
C VAL A 484 -33.24 -31.17 1.13
N SER A 485 -34.46 -31.35 0.61
CA SER A 485 -34.78 -32.22 -0.51
C SER A 485 -34.42 -31.62 -1.88
N ASN A 486 -33.53 -32.34 -2.57
CA ASN A 486 -33.40 -32.55 -4.02
C ASN A 486 -32.60 -31.53 -4.87
N VAL A 487 -31.31 -31.81 -5.04
CA VAL A 487 -30.46 -31.38 -6.16
C VAL A 487 -29.97 -32.66 -6.86
N VAL A 488 -30.18 -32.79 -8.18
CA VAL A 488 -29.74 -33.96 -8.98
C VAL A 488 -28.92 -33.48 -10.18
N PHE A 489 -27.78 -34.13 -10.46
CA PHE A 489 -26.82 -33.79 -11.52
C PHE A 489 -26.95 -34.74 -12.72
N SER A 490 -26.76 -34.24 -13.96
CA SER A 490 -26.77 -35.06 -15.18
C SER A 490 -25.41 -35.13 -15.89
N GLU A 491 -25.12 -36.28 -16.47
CA GLU A 491 -23.85 -36.67 -17.12
C GLU A 491 -23.78 -36.16 -18.57
N SER A 492 -22.63 -35.64 -19.03
CA SER A 492 -22.44 -35.32 -20.46
C SER A 492 -21.03 -35.70 -20.93
N SER A 493 -20.95 -36.47 -22.01
CA SER A 493 -19.70 -36.99 -22.58
C SER A 493 -19.23 -36.19 -23.79
N ASN A 494 -17.97 -35.71 -23.81
CA ASN A 494 -17.25 -35.49 -25.06
C ASN A 494 -15.71 -35.57 -24.89
N SER A 495 -15.02 -35.85 -25.99
CA SER A 495 -14.21 -37.05 -26.15
C SER A 495 -12.74 -36.82 -26.56
N ARG A 496 -11.87 -36.36 -25.65
CA ARG A 496 -10.41 -36.41 -25.93
C ARG A 496 -9.48 -36.98 -24.86
N THR A 497 -9.94 -37.29 -23.67
CA THR A 497 -9.26 -38.15 -22.71
C THR A 497 -10.32 -38.55 -21.71
N GLY A 498 -10.44 -39.84 -21.36
CA GLY A 498 -11.53 -40.45 -20.58
C GLY A 498 -11.71 -39.93 -19.14
N SER A 499 -11.87 -38.63 -18.94
CA SER A 499 -12.27 -37.98 -17.70
C SER A 499 -13.76 -37.66 -17.78
N LEU A 500 -14.54 -38.29 -16.91
CA LEU A 500 -15.92 -37.91 -16.62
C LEU A 500 -15.96 -36.45 -16.13
N ARG A 501 -16.72 -35.59 -16.82
CA ARG A 501 -17.02 -34.23 -16.37
C ARG A 501 -18.51 -34.11 -16.07
N TRP A 502 -18.84 -33.58 -14.90
CA TRP A 502 -20.21 -33.22 -14.52
C TRP A 502 -20.46 -31.74 -14.84
N ALA A 503 -21.65 -31.42 -15.36
CA ALA A 503 -22.13 -30.05 -15.55
C ALA A 503 -22.99 -29.59 -14.35
N ALA A 504 -23.07 -28.27 -14.14
CA ALA A 504 -23.86 -27.63 -13.08
C ALA A 504 -25.39 -27.89 -13.22
N PRO A 505 -26.20 -27.73 -12.14
CA PRO A 505 -27.64 -27.97 -12.18
C PRO A 505 -28.39 -26.92 -13.01
N GLU A 506 -29.35 -27.37 -13.84
CA GLU A 506 -30.32 -26.49 -14.50
C GLU A 506 -31.58 -26.36 -13.64
N LEU A 507 -32.01 -25.12 -13.38
CA LEU A 507 -33.38 -24.81 -12.94
C LEU A 507 -34.26 -24.72 -14.19
N LEU A 508 -35.07 -25.74 -14.45
CA LEU A 508 -36.13 -25.67 -15.45
C LEU A 508 -37.36 -24.96 -14.87
N LEU A 509 -37.65 -23.76 -15.37
CA LEU A 509 -39.01 -23.35 -15.70
C LEU A 509 -38.98 -22.56 -17.03
N ALA A 510 -39.44 -23.26 -18.07
CA ALA A 510 -39.90 -22.85 -19.42
C ALA A 510 -39.04 -21.93 -20.32
N GLU A 511 -38.62 -22.56 -21.42
CA GLU A 511 -38.24 -22.06 -22.77
C GLU A 511 -36.94 -21.24 -22.98
N VAL A 512 -36.01 -21.93 -23.65
CA VAL A 512 -34.59 -21.67 -24.02
C VAL A 512 -34.56 -20.87 -25.36
N PRO A 513 -33.54 -20.04 -25.76
CA PRO A 513 -32.09 -20.35 -25.84
C PRO A 513 -31.12 -19.16 -25.55
N LYS A 514 -29.83 -19.28 -25.21
CA LYS A 514 -28.80 -20.33 -25.05
C LYS A 514 -27.89 -19.76 -23.94
N ARG A 515 -27.77 -20.40 -22.78
CA ARG A 515 -26.81 -20.00 -21.73
C ARG A 515 -25.50 -20.77 -21.94
N THR A 516 -24.39 -20.05 -22.00
CA THR A 516 -23.06 -20.66 -22.07
C THR A 516 -22.65 -21.20 -20.71
N THR A 517 -22.31 -22.48 -20.72
CA THR A 517 -21.73 -23.33 -19.68
C THR A 517 -20.24 -23.01 -19.47
N GLN A 518 -19.81 -22.55 -18.29
CA GLN A 518 -18.46 -22.78 -17.74
C GLN A 518 -18.26 -22.11 -16.37
N SER A 519 -17.93 -22.95 -15.36
CA SER A 519 -17.62 -22.61 -13.96
C SER A 519 -16.11 -22.72 -13.69
N ASP A 520 -15.56 -21.87 -12.80
CA ASP A 520 -14.12 -21.80 -12.48
C ASP A 520 -13.73 -22.41 -11.12
N ILE A 521 -12.43 -22.72 -11.03
CA ILE A 521 -11.76 -23.45 -9.95
C ILE A 521 -10.87 -22.51 -9.11
N TYR A 522 -10.94 -22.57 -7.77
CA TYR A 522 -10.00 -21.85 -6.87
C TYR A 522 -9.61 -22.67 -5.63
N ALA A 523 -8.41 -22.42 -5.11
CA ALA A 523 -7.97 -22.84 -3.78
C ALA A 523 -8.44 -21.81 -2.73
N LEU A 524 -9.23 -22.25 -1.76
CA LEU A 524 -9.54 -21.48 -0.55
C LEU A 524 -8.39 -21.62 0.46
N GLY A 525 -7.92 -20.49 0.98
CA GLY A 525 -7.18 -20.47 2.23
C GLY A 525 -8.09 -19.94 3.33
N MET A 526 -8.27 -20.77 4.34
CA MET A 526 -9.07 -20.51 5.53
C MET A 526 -8.12 -20.36 6.71
N VAL A 527 -8.27 -19.29 7.48
CA VAL A 527 -7.53 -19.11 8.73
C VAL A 527 -8.13 -20.06 9.77
N GLY A 528 -7.28 -20.92 10.36
CA GLY A 528 -7.68 -21.73 11.51
C GLY A 528 -7.75 -20.84 12.75
N ALA A 529 -8.90 -20.80 13.41
CA ALA A 529 -8.98 -20.22 14.75
C ALA A 529 -8.13 -21.07 15.70
N VAL A 530 -7.07 -20.49 16.25
CA VAL A 530 -6.33 -21.07 17.37
C VAL A 530 -7.20 -20.89 18.61
N GLN A 531 -7.65 -22.00 19.22
CA GLN A 531 -8.04 -22.02 20.64
C GLN A 531 -6.81 -22.34 21.49
#